data_AF-A0A0N0JWF5-F1
#
_entry.id   AF-A0A0N0JWF5-F1
#
_cell.length_a   1.000
_cell.length_b   1.000
_cell.length_c   1.000
_cell.angle_alpha   90.00
_cell.angle_beta   90.00
_cell.angle_gamma   90.00
#
_symmetry.space_group_name_H-M   'P 1'
#
loop_
_entity.id
_entity.type
_entity.pdbx_description
1 polymer ?
#
loop_
_entity_poly.entity_id
_entity_poly.type
_entity_poly.pdbx_seq_one_letter_code
_entity_poly.pdbx_strand_id
1 'polypeptide(L)'
;MRSRLHELYVMEASRVMKAHRADSDLSFAELARRMREDYGIEIDAQSLRNKLNRGTLSLAYAMMLLDAMGVRTLKIPDLKNTPQARGERW
;
A
#
# COMPACT_ATOMS: atom_id res chain seq x y z
N MET A 1 3.72 -22.17 -3.11
CA MET A 1 2.35 -21.65 -3.33
C MET A 1 1.96 -20.84 -2.11
N ARG A 2 1.63 -19.55 -2.24
CA ARG A 2 1.21 -18.73 -1.08
C ARG A 2 -0.25 -19.03 -0.74
N SER A 3 -0.65 -18.89 0.53
CA SER A 3 -2.02 -19.17 0.96
C SER A 3 -3.00 -18.12 0.41
N ARG A 4 -4.27 -18.49 0.20
CA ARG A 4 -5.33 -17.56 -0.21
C ARG A 4 -5.41 -16.35 0.73
N LEU A 5 -5.26 -16.58 2.04
CA LEU A 5 -5.27 -15.53 3.04
C LEU A 5 -4.13 -14.53 2.81
N HIS A 6 -2.93 -15.00 2.51
CA HIS A 6 -1.81 -14.12 2.17
C HIS A 6 -2.14 -13.26 0.94
N GLU A 7 -2.70 -13.85 -0.12
CA GLU A 7 -3.09 -13.08 -1.32
C GLU A 7 -4.16 -12.02 -1.03
N LEU A 8 -5.14 -12.31 -0.15
CA LEU A 8 -6.12 -11.32 0.29
C LEU A 8 -5.47 -10.11 0.98
N TYR A 9 -4.50 -10.35 1.87
CA TYR A 9 -3.76 -9.26 2.51
C TYR A 9 -2.90 -8.46 1.53
N VAL A 10 -2.30 -9.09 0.52
CA VAL A 10 -1.52 -8.39 -0.52
C VAL A 10 -2.42 -7.48 -1.37
N MET A 11 -3.57 -7.98 -1.80
CA MET A 11 -4.54 -7.20 -2.55
C MET A 11 -5.07 -6.02 -1.72
N GLU A 12 -5.38 -6.27 -0.45
CA GLU A 12 -5.88 -5.24 0.45
C GLU A 12 -4.82 -4.18 0.76
N ALA A 13 -3.57 -4.57 1.00
CA ALA A 13 -2.47 -3.63 1.16
C ALA A 13 -2.30 -2.73 -0.07
N SER A 14 -2.36 -3.30 -1.28
CA SER A 14 -2.34 -2.51 -2.51
C SER A 14 -3.50 -1.53 -2.58
N ARG A 15 -4.72 -1.98 -2.26
CA ARG A 15 -5.94 -1.18 -2.28
C ARG A 15 -5.88 -0.02 -1.30
N VAL A 16 -5.52 -0.30 -0.05
CA VAL A 16 -5.45 0.71 1.04
C VAL A 16 -4.40 1.78 0.74
N MET A 17 -3.21 1.40 0.30
CA MET A 17 -2.17 2.38 -0.03
C MET A 17 -2.58 3.29 -1.20
N LYS A 18 -3.26 2.74 -2.22
CA LYS A 18 -3.80 3.53 -3.34
C LYS A 18 -4.91 4.47 -2.92
N ALA A 19 -5.79 4.03 -2.02
CA ALA A 19 -6.85 4.86 -1.47
C ALA A 19 -6.26 6.07 -0.73
N HIS A 20 -5.32 5.86 0.18
CA HIS A 20 -4.65 6.97 0.87
C HIS A 20 -3.88 7.91 -0.06
N ARG A 21 -3.26 7.39 -1.13
CA ARG A 21 -2.65 8.26 -2.16
C ARG A 21 -3.70 9.11 -2.87
N ALA A 22 -4.86 8.53 -3.19
CA ALA A 22 -5.95 9.27 -3.80
C ALA A 22 -6.52 10.35 -2.86
N ASP A 23 -6.67 10.01 -1.57
CA ASP A 23 -7.18 10.93 -0.54
C ASP A 23 -6.19 12.08 -0.23
N SER A 24 -4.88 11.85 -0.39
CA SER A 24 -3.85 12.87 -0.19
C SER A 24 -3.63 13.81 -1.38
N ASP A 25 -4.35 13.60 -2.49
CA ASP A 25 -4.23 14.37 -3.74
C ASP A 25 -2.80 14.42 -4.34
N LEU A 26 -1.93 13.47 -3.95
CA LEU A 26 -0.56 13.42 -4.44
C LEU A 26 -0.46 12.59 -5.72
N SER A 27 0.10 13.16 -6.79
CA SER A 27 0.53 12.38 -7.94
C SER A 27 1.67 11.40 -7.56
N PHE A 28 1.88 10.34 -8.35
CA PHE A 28 3.04 9.46 -8.13
C PHE A 28 4.38 10.20 -8.29
N ALA A 29 4.44 11.23 -9.14
CA ALA A 29 5.62 12.06 -9.31
C ALA A 29 5.91 12.90 -8.05
N GLU A 30 4.86 13.47 -7.46
CA GLU A 30 4.97 14.25 -6.23
C GLU A 30 5.34 13.36 -5.03
N LEU A 31 4.73 12.17 -4.92
CA LEU A 31 5.09 11.23 -3.87
C LEU A 31 6.54 10.74 -4.00
N ALA A 32 7.00 10.46 -5.23
CA ALA A 32 8.39 10.12 -5.50
C ALA A 32 9.35 11.27 -5.10
N ARG A 33 8.97 12.52 -5.40
CA ARG A 33 9.71 13.71 -5.00
C ARG A 33 9.85 13.81 -3.48
N ARG A 34 8.76 13.64 -2.73
CA ARG A 34 8.78 13.63 -1.25
C ARG A 34 9.62 12.49 -0.67
N MET A 35 9.48 11.29 -1.23
CA MET A 35 10.29 10.14 -0.81
C MET A 35 11.79 10.43 -0.92
N ARG A 36 12.20 11.15 -1.97
CA ARG A 36 13.58 11.60 -2.12
C ARG A 36 13.97 12.70 -1.13
N GLU A 37 13.19 13.76 -1.05
CA GLU A 37 13.54 14.96 -0.27
C GLU A 37 13.48 14.75 1.24
N ASP A 38 12.47 14.04 1.73
CA ASP A 38 12.21 13.90 3.18
C ASP A 38 12.87 12.65 3.78
N TYR A 39 13.13 11.62 2.95
CA TYR A 39 13.60 10.31 3.42
C TYR A 39 14.85 9.79 2.69
N GLY A 40 15.38 10.52 1.72
CA GLY A 40 16.58 10.12 0.96
C GLY A 40 16.37 8.88 0.07
N ILE A 41 15.13 8.59 -0.31
CA ILE A 41 14.78 7.41 -1.12
C ILE A 41 14.65 7.81 -2.59
N GLU A 42 15.62 7.40 -3.39
CA GLU A 42 15.58 7.57 -4.85
C GLU A 42 14.64 6.54 -5.49
N ILE A 43 13.49 7.01 -5.99
CA ILE A 43 12.55 6.21 -6.75
C ILE A 43 11.80 7.09 -7.76
N ASP A 44 11.57 6.56 -8.96
CA ASP A 44 10.72 7.23 -9.96
C ASP A 44 9.22 6.90 -9.76
N ALA A 45 8.36 7.70 -10.40
CA ALA A 45 6.91 7.57 -10.31
C ALA A 45 6.38 6.20 -10.79
N GLN A 46 6.98 5.63 -11.84
CA GLN A 46 6.54 4.36 -12.42
C GLN A 46 6.94 3.18 -11.53
N SER A 47 8.17 3.19 -11.01
CA SER A 47 8.68 2.24 -10.04
C SER A 47 7.86 2.25 -8.75
N LEU A 48 7.47 3.43 -8.29
CA LEU A 48 6.60 3.61 -7.14
C LEU A 48 5.20 3.03 -7.39
N ARG A 49 4.58 3.35 -8.54
CA ARG A 49 3.30 2.77 -8.96
C ARG A 49 3.35 1.25 -9.02
N ASN A 50 4.42 0.70 -9.59
CA ASN A 50 4.64 -0.75 -9.68
C ASN A 50 4.79 -1.40 -8.29
N LYS A 51 5.53 -0.77 -7.35
CA LYS A 51 5.62 -1.25 -5.95
C LYS A 51 4.25 -1.27 -5.28
N LEU A 52 3.48 -0.19 -5.40
CA LEU A 52 2.14 -0.11 -4.81
C LEU A 52 1.17 -1.12 -5.41
N ASN A 53 1.25 -1.37 -6.73
CA ASN A 53 0.48 -2.41 -7.40
C ASN A 53 0.84 -3.83 -6.92
N ARG A 54 2.11 -4.10 -6.60
CA ARG A 54 2.54 -5.40 -6.09
C ARG A 54 2.05 -5.70 -4.67
N GLY A 55 1.65 -4.68 -3.90
CA GLY A 55 1.10 -4.85 -2.54
C GLY A 55 2.08 -5.44 -1.51
N THR A 56 3.36 -5.62 -1.88
CA THR A 56 4.41 -6.19 -1.03
C THR A 56 5.56 -5.20 -0.94
N LEU A 57 5.84 -4.77 0.29
CA LEU A 57 6.90 -3.84 0.63
C LEU A 57 7.34 -4.07 2.07
N SER A 58 8.56 -3.65 2.43
CA SER A 58 9.00 -3.69 3.82
C SER A 58 8.16 -2.70 4.66
N LEU A 59 7.98 -3.02 5.93
CA LEU A 59 7.19 -2.18 6.83
C LEU A 59 7.77 -0.76 6.94
N ALA A 60 9.10 -0.62 7.04
CA ALA A 60 9.74 0.70 7.10
C ALA A 60 9.42 1.57 5.87
N TYR A 61 9.47 0.97 4.67
CA TYR A 61 9.12 1.67 3.42
C TYR A 61 7.62 2.03 3.39
N ALA A 62 6.76 1.17 3.94
CA ALA A 62 5.32 1.44 4.05
C ALA A 62 5.06 2.66 4.93
N MET A 63 5.73 2.72 6.08
CA MET A 63 5.59 3.80 7.04
C MET A 63 6.04 5.14 6.45
N MET A 64 7.17 5.17 5.73
CA MET A 64 7.63 6.38 5.02
C MET A 64 6.60 6.85 3.98
N LEU A 65 6.05 5.93 3.18
CA LEU A 65 5.02 6.28 2.20
C LEU A 65 3.75 6.82 2.87
N LEU A 66 3.29 6.16 3.94
CA LEU A 66 2.13 6.61 4.72
C LEU A 66 2.38 7.99 5.31
N ASP A 67 3.58 8.22 5.85
CA ASP A 67 3.98 9.50 6.41
C ASP A 67 4.02 10.62 5.34
N ALA A 68 4.60 10.34 4.18
CA ALA A 68 4.65 11.26 3.04
C ALA A 68 3.26 11.63 2.49
N MET A 69 2.30 10.71 2.63
CA MET A 69 0.87 10.90 2.31
C MET A 69 0.09 11.58 3.46
N GLY A 70 0.73 11.90 4.59
CA GLY A 70 0.08 12.51 5.76
C GLY A 70 -0.77 11.54 6.58
N VAL A 71 -0.65 10.23 6.35
CA VAL A 71 -1.41 9.22 7.08
C VAL A 71 -0.77 9.01 8.46
N ARG A 72 -1.59 9.08 9.51
CA ARG A 72 -1.17 8.88 10.91
C ARG A 72 -1.83 7.67 11.57
N THR A 73 -2.91 7.17 10.96
CA THR A 73 -3.65 6.03 11.48
C THR A 73 -4.02 5.11 10.32
N LEU A 74 -3.74 3.82 10.50
CA LEU A 74 -4.06 2.77 9.55
C LEU A 74 -4.98 1.75 10.23
N LYS A 75 -6.11 1.45 9.61
CA LYS A 75 -7.00 0.38 10.08
C LYS A 75 -6.64 -0.92 9.39
N ILE A 76 -6.38 -1.96 10.17
CA ILE A 76 -6.10 -3.30 9.64
C ILE A 76 -7.42 -4.10 9.59
N PRO A 77 -7.89 -4.53 8.40
CA PRO A 77 -9.14 -5.27 8.29
C PRO A 77 -8.99 -6.72 8.77
N ASP A 78 -10.06 -7.26 9.34
CA ASP A 78 -10.16 -8.65 9.79
C ASP A 78 -10.44 -9.61 8.62
N LEU A 79 -9.51 -9.66 7.66
CA LEU A 79 -9.70 -10.42 6.41
C LEU A 79 -9.87 -11.92 6.64
N LYS A 80 -9.26 -12.49 7.69
CA LYS A 80 -9.37 -13.92 8.03
C LYS A 80 -10.81 -14.37 8.28
N ASN A 81 -11.67 -13.47 8.73
CA ASN A 81 -13.07 -13.75 9.07
C ASN A 81 -14.05 -13.29 7.98
N THR A 82 -13.55 -13.01 6.78
CA THR A 82 -14.39 -12.63 5.63
C THR A 82 -14.87 -13.87 4.84
N PRO A 83 -16.04 -13.80 4.17
CA PRO A 83 -16.50 -14.86 3.26
C PRO A 83 -15.45 -15.25 2.21
N GLN A 84 -14.71 -14.27 1.69
CA GLN A 84 -13.65 -14.45 0.71
C GLN A 84 -12.52 -15.34 1.25
N ALA A 85 -12.14 -15.17 2.53
CA ALA A 85 -11.14 -16.01 3.18
C ALA A 85 -11.64 -17.43 3.43
N ARG A 86 -12.94 -17.59 3.74
CA ARG A 86 -13.58 -18.91 3.93
C ARG A 86 -13.84 -19.67 2.62
N GLY A 87 -13.68 -18.99 1.47
CA GLY A 87 -13.94 -19.59 0.16
C GLY A 87 -15.43 -19.74 -0.17
N GLU A 88 -16.28 -19.00 0.55
CA GLU A 88 -17.69 -18.87 0.24
C GLU A 88 -17.82 -18.07 -1.07
N ARG A 89 -18.52 -18.65 -2.04
CA ARG A 89 -18.91 -17.94 -3.26
C ARG A 89 -20.11 -17.04 -2.93
N TRP A 90 -20.05 -15.81 -3.42
CA TRP A 90 -21.23 -14.95 -3.58
C TRP A 90 -22.01 -15.42 -4.81
#